data_AF-A0A258NDD5-F1
#
_entry.id   AF-A0A258NDD5-F1
#
_cell.length_a   1.000
_cell.length_b   1.000
_cell.length_c   1.000
_cell.angle_alpha   90.00
_cell.angle_beta   90.00
_cell.angle_gamma   90.00
#
_symmetry.space_group_name_H-M   'P 1'
#
loop_
_entity.id
_entity.type
_entity.pdbx_description
1 polymer ?
#
loop_
_entity_poly.entity_id
_entity_poly.type
_entity_poly.pdbx_seq_one_letter_code
_entity_poly.pdbx_strand_id
1 'polypeptide(L)' 'MEAKVRSALQDMGFEISEEGKHYKIVFQGDERYTFTMPKSGSDHRGGLNLAGDISRLLL' A
#
# COMPACT_ATOMS: atom_id res chain seq x y z
N MET A 1 -2.54 8.57 4.49
CA MET A 1 -2.48 8.22 3.07
C MET A 1 -3.34 9.22 2.33
N GLU A 2 -2.79 9.88 1.31
CA GLU A 2 -3.54 10.83 0.48
C GLU A 2 -4.62 10.12 -0.35
N ALA A 3 -5.79 10.75 -0.53
CA ALA A 3 -6.91 10.16 -1.26
C ALA A 3 -6.54 9.79 -2.72
N LYS A 4 -5.68 10.61 -3.36
CA LYS A 4 -5.19 10.36 -4.72
C LYS A 4 -4.32 9.11 -4.81
N VAL A 5 -3.48 8.86 -3.81
CA VAL A 5 -2.63 7.66 -3.74
C VAL A 5 -3.49 6.42 -3.52
N ARG A 6 -4.50 6.51 -2.65
CA ARG A 6 -5.45 5.44 -2.42
C ARG A 6 -6.16 5.04 -3.70
N SER A 7 -6.71 6.00 -4.44
CA SER A 7 -7.42 5.75 -5.71
C SER A 7 -6.49 5.08 -6.73
N ALA A 8 -5.28 5.60 -6.90
CA ALA A 8 -4.32 5.02 -7.86
C ALA A 8 -3.94 3.57 -7.52
N LEU A 9 -3.77 3.25 -6.23
CA LEU A 9 -3.51 1.88 -5.79
C LEU A 9 -4.73 0.97 -6.06
N GLN A 10 -5.94 1.44 -5.77
CA GLN A 10 -7.16 0.68 -6.05
C GLN A 10 -7.35 0.43 -7.55
N ASP A 11 -7.07 1.42 -8.40
CA ASP A 11 -7.12 1.30 -9.86
C ASP A 11 -6.10 0.28 -10.41
N MET A 12 -4.97 0.10 -9.72
CA MET A 12 -3.97 -0.92 -10.04
C MET A 12 -4.34 -2.33 -9.55
N GLY A 13 -5.43 -2.48 -8.79
CA GLY A 13 -5.88 -3.77 -8.23
C GLY A 13 -5.38 -4.05 -6.81
N PHE A 14 -4.99 -3.02 -6.06
CA PHE A 14 -4.69 -3.16 -4.64
C PHE A 14 -5.94 -2.98 -3.78
N GLU A 15 -6.16 -3.92 -2.87
CA GLU A 15 -7.15 -3.82 -1.81
C GLU A 15 -6.52 -3.20 -0.57
N ILE A 16 -7.12 -2.14 -0.06
CA ILE A 16 -6.61 -1.40 1.10
C ILE A 16 -7.61 -1.57 2.25
N SER A 17 -7.19 -2.21 3.33
CA SER A 17 -7.93 -2.34 4.57
C SER A 17 -7.24 -1.61 5.72
N GLU A 18 -8.03 -1.16 6.70
CA GLU A 18 -7.55 -0.40 7.84
C GLU A 18 -7.45 -1.31 9.07
N GLU A 19 -6.25 -1.53 9.56
CA GLU A 19 -5.98 -2.39 10.71
C GLU A 19 -5.35 -1.55 11.83
N GLY A 20 -6.21 -1.00 12.70
CA GLY A 20 -5.80 -0.15 13.81
C GLY A 20 -5.01 1.08 13.34
N LYS A 21 -3.72 1.13 13.70
CA LYS A 21 -2.78 2.21 13.34
C LYS A 21 -2.10 2.02 11.98
N HIS A 22 -2.38 0.92 11.28
CA HIS A 22 -1.78 0.60 9.99
C HIS A 22 -2.86 0.41 8.90
N TYR A 23 -2.45 0.53 7.65
CA TYR A 23 -3.16 0.07 6.47
C TYR A 23 -2.55 -1.26 6.04
N LYS A 24 -3.40 -2.25 5.80
CA LYS A 24 -3.03 -3.49 5.11
C LYS A 24 -3.39 -3.32 3.63
N ILE A 25 -2.46 -3.66 2.75
CA ILE A 25 -2.58 -3.48 1.31
C ILE A 25 -2.31 -4.83 0.65
N VAL A 26 -3.23 -5.36 -0.14
CA VAL A 26 -3.14 -6.68 -0.78
C VAL A 26 -3.25 -6.51 -2.29
N PHE A 27 -2.31 -7.08 -3.06
CA PHE A 27 -2.38 -7.02 -4.52
C PHE A 27 -3.19 -8.17 -5.10
N GLN A 28 -4.19 -7.87 -5.96
CA GLN A 28 -4.98 -8.88 -6.70
C GLN A 28 -5.63 -9.96 -5.81
N GLY A 29 -5.93 -9.65 -4.56
CA GLY A 29 -6.49 -10.61 -3.59
C GLY A 29 -5.52 -11.74 -3.20
N ASP A 30 -4.26 -11.66 -3.58
CA ASP A 30 -3.24 -12.65 -3.27
C ASP A 30 -2.50 -12.26 -1.98
N GLU A 31 -2.71 -13.04 -0.92
CA GLU A 31 -2.13 -12.77 0.40
C GLU A 31 -0.60 -12.80 0.40
N ARG A 32 0.04 -13.43 -0.60
CA ARG A 32 1.50 -13.42 -0.76
C ARG A 32 2.04 -12.01 -1.02
N TYR A 33 1.20 -11.13 -1.55
CA TYR A 33 1.52 -9.76 -1.90
C TYR A 33 0.81 -8.79 -0.95
N THR A 34 1.01 -9.01 0.35
CA THR A 34 0.50 -8.17 1.43
C THR A 34 1.58 -7.18 1.90
N PHE A 35 1.20 -5.92 2.04
CA PHE A 35 2.05 -4.84 2.53
C PHE A 35 1.36 -4.10 3.69
N THR A 36 2.16 -3.62 4.64
CA THR A 36 1.65 -2.92 5.82
C THR A 36 2.22 -1.50 5.87
N MET A 37 1.37 -0.49 5.94
CA MET A 37 1.78 0.91 5.96
C MET A 37 1.22 1.63 7.20
N PRO A 38 2.03 2.31 8.02
CA PRO A 38 1.51 3.09 9.15
C PRO A 38 0.60 4.24 8.69
N LYS A 39 -0.47 4.50 9.45
CA LYS A 39 -1.39 5.63 9.22
C LYS A 39 -0.73 6.98 9.52
N SER A 40 0.18 7.00 10.49
CA SER A 40 0.95 8.18 10.87
C SER A 40 1.93 8.53 9.75
N GLY A 41 1.62 9.57 8.98
CA GLY A 41 2.47 10.11 7.92
C GLY A 41 3.73 10.83 8.42
N SER A 42 4.37 10.32 9.48
CA SER A 42 5.65 10.85 9.97
C SER A 42 6.76 10.59 8.95
N ASP A 43 6.64 9.55 8.13
CA ASP A 43 7.54 9.28 7.01
C ASP A 43 6.83 9.53 5.68
N HIS A 44 7.10 10.68 5.08
CA HIS A 44 6.81 10.94 3.65
C HIS A 44 7.45 9.86 2.73
N ARG A 45 8.40 9.07 3.25
CA ARG A 45 9.08 7.97 2.57
C ARG A 45 8.35 6.63 2.67
N GLY A 46 7.38 6.47 3.58
CA GLY A 46 6.64 5.21 3.76
C GLY A 46 5.89 4.77 2.51
N GLY A 47 5.30 5.74 1.78
CA GLY A 47 4.65 5.47 0.50
C GLY A 47 5.64 5.22 -0.66
N LEU A 48 6.84 5.81 -0.61
CA LEU A 48 7.89 5.60 -1.62
C LEU A 48 8.52 4.20 -1.49
N ASN A 49 8.69 3.71 -0.26
CA ASN A 49 9.17 2.35 -0.03
C ASN A 49 8.16 1.31 -0.54
N LEU A 50 6.86 1.53 -0.30
CA LEU A 50 5.80 0.67 -0.82
C LEU A 50 5.82 0.60 -2.36
N ALA A 51 5.98 1.74 -3.04
CA ALA A 51 6.07 1.77 -4.51
C ALA A 51 7.31 1.01 -5.01
N GLY A 52 8.44 1.13 -4.30
CA GLY A 52 9.66 0.37 -4.58
C GLY A 52 9.49 -1.14 -4.36
N ASP A 53 8.82 -1.54 -3.28
CA ASP A 53 8.54 -2.93 -2.98
C ASP A 53 7.61 -3.56 -4.03
N ILE A 54 6.53 -2.85 -4.41
CA ILE A 54 5.63 -3.26 -5.50
C ILE A 54 6.41 -3.44 -6.81
N SER A 55 7.23 -2.44 -7.17
CA SER A 55 8.02 -2.47 -8.40
C SER A 55 9.03 -3.62 -8.41
N ARG A 56 9.57 -4.03 -7.26
CA ARG A 56 10.53 -5.14 -7.16
C ARG A 56 9.86 -6.51 -7.21
N LEU A 57 8.58 -6.58 -6.86
CA LEU A 57 7.84 -7.83 -6.76
C LEU A 57 7.07 -8.16 -8.04
N LEU A 58 6.73 -7.15 -8.85
CA LEU A 58 5.94 -7.29 -10.07
C LEU A 58 6.76 -7.17 -11.38
N LEU A 59 8.01 -6.68 -11.33
CA LEU A 59 8.95 -6.62 -12.46
C LEU A 59 10.13 -7.57 -12.21
#